data_AF-A0A924I9N8-F1
#
_entry.id   AF-A0A924I9N8-F1
#
_cell.length_a   1.000
_cell.length_b   1.000
_cell.length_c   1.000
_cell.angle_alpha   90.00
_cell.angle_beta   90.00
_cell.angle_gamma   90.00
#
_symmetry.space_group_name_H-M   'P 1'
#
loop_
_entity.id
_entity.type
_entity.pdbx_description
1 polymer ?
#
loop_
_entity_poly.entity_id
_entity_poly.type
_entity_poly.pdbx_seq_one_letter_code
_entity_poly.pdbx_strand_id
1 'polypeptide(L)'
;MRKICLFCAAIALIACFDLPTAYYTFLRIVITIGAIAIIIKETQKDVNLIGIAFIGIAILFNPIIPIHFFEKSIWISIDIFSAILFLIYGFKETKN
;
A
#
# COMPACT_ATOMS: atom_id res chain seq x y z
N MET A 1 14.21 -3.82 2.10
CA MET A 1 12.74 -3.75 1.88
C MET A 1 11.96 -3.37 3.13
N ARG A 2 12.25 -3.96 4.31
CA ARG A 2 11.56 -3.66 5.58
C ARG A 2 11.29 -2.16 5.85
N LYS A 3 12.30 -1.30 5.74
CA LYS A 3 12.16 0.15 6.01
C LYS A 3 11.11 0.82 5.11
N ILE A 4 11.06 0.46 3.82
CA ILE A 4 10.07 0.97 2.87
C ILE A 4 8.68 0.52 3.30
N CYS A 5 8.51 -0.77 3.62
CA CYS A 5 7.23 -1.30 4.06
C CYS A 5 6.73 -0.66 5.37
N LEU A 6 7.61 -0.44 6.35
CA LEU A 6 7.25 0.25 7.60
C LEU A 6 6.83 1.71 7.33
N PHE A 7 7.51 2.40 6.42
CA PHE A 7 7.17 3.76 6.02
C PHE A 7 5.81 3.82 5.31
N CYS A 8 5.57 2.93 4.33
CA CYS A 8 4.28 2.80 3.65
C CYS A 8 3.15 2.48 4.64
N ALA A 9 3.37 1.53 5.57
CA ALA A 9 2.39 1.18 6.59
C ALA A 9 2.07 2.36 7.53
N ALA A 10 3.08 3.11 7.96
CA ALA A 10 2.88 4.29 8.80
C ALA A 10 2.04 5.36 8.09
N ILE A 11 2.35 5.66 6.82
CA ILE A 11 1.62 6.65 6.03
C ILE A 11 0.16 6.21 5.79
N ALA A 12 -0.06 4.92 5.50
CA ALA A 12 -1.42 4.38 5.38
C ALA A 12 -2.21 4.48 6.69
N LEU A 13 -1.61 4.18 7.84
CA LEU A 13 -2.28 4.33 9.14
C LEU A 13 -2.58 5.79 9.50
N ILE A 14 -1.69 6.72 9.15
CA ILE A 14 -1.93 8.15 9.34
C ILE A 14 -3.14 8.62 8.51
N ALA A 15 -3.43 7.99 7.36
CA ALA A 15 -4.60 8.32 6.53
C ALA A 15 -5.97 8.07 7.22
N CYS A 16 -5.99 7.31 8.31
CA CYS A 16 -7.19 7.04 9.11
C CYS A 16 -7.75 8.30 9.79
N PHE A 17 -6.92 9.32 9.99
CA PHE A 17 -7.33 10.59 10.57
C PHE A 17 -7.99 11.52 9.53
N ASP A 18 -8.62 12.59 9.99
CA ASP A 18 -9.10 13.67 9.12
C ASP A 18 -7.92 14.54 8.67
N LEU A 19 -7.43 14.29 7.45
CA LEU A 19 -6.29 14.98 6.87
C LEU A 19 -6.69 15.81 5.64
N PRO A 20 -5.88 16.82 5.27
CA PRO A 20 -6.13 17.61 4.08
C PRO A 20 -6.14 16.75 2.81
N THR A 21 -6.91 17.14 1.80
CA THR A 21 -7.01 16.42 0.51
C THR A 21 -5.64 16.14 -0.12
N ALA A 22 -4.69 17.08 0.01
CA ALA A 22 -3.32 16.93 -0.48
C ALA A 22 -2.58 15.71 0.11
N TYR A 23 -2.89 15.33 1.35
CA TYR A 23 -2.34 14.14 1.99
C TYR A 23 -2.74 12.86 1.26
N TYR A 24 -3.99 12.76 0.80
CA TYR A 24 -4.47 11.56 0.11
C TYR A 24 -3.83 11.39 -1.27
N THR A 25 -3.48 12.50 -1.95
CA THR A 25 -2.67 12.44 -3.18
C THR A 25 -1.25 11.94 -2.88
N PHE A 26 -0.62 12.45 -1.81
CA PHE A 26 0.70 12.00 -1.37
C PHE A 26 0.70 10.52 -0.97
N LEU A 27 -0.28 10.09 -0.18
CA LEU A 27 -0.52 8.71 0.22
C LEU A 27 -0.56 7.79 -1.00
N ARG A 28 -1.38 8.12 -2.00
CA ARG A 28 -1.51 7.35 -3.24
C ARG A 28 -0.18 7.15 -3.94
N ILE A 29 0.59 8.22 -4.12
CA ILE A 29 1.92 8.16 -4.74
C ILE A 29 2.84 7.22 -3.96
N VAL A 30 2.94 7.41 -2.64
CA VAL A 30 3.85 6.61 -1.81
C VAL A 30 3.46 5.14 -1.78
N ILE A 31 2.17 4.84 -1.62
CA ILE A 31 1.65 3.47 -1.56
C ILE A 31 1.81 2.76 -2.91
N THR A 32 1.51 3.43 -4.03
CA THR A 32 1.71 2.86 -5.37
C THR A 32 3.19 2.57 -5.64
N ILE A 33 4.10 3.49 -5.30
CA ILE A 33 5.55 3.25 -5.47
C ILE A 33 6.01 2.07 -4.59
N GLY A 34 5.57 2.04 -3.33
CA GLY A 34 5.88 0.94 -2.41
C GLY A 34 5.37 -0.41 -2.91
N ALA A 35 4.14 -0.44 -3.45
CA ALA A 35 3.53 -1.65 -4.00
C ALA A 35 4.27 -2.12 -5.25
N ILE A 36 4.59 -1.22 -6.20
CA ILE A 36 5.37 -1.55 -7.41
C ILE A 36 6.74 -2.14 -7.06
N ALA A 37 7.43 -1.56 -6.08
CA ALA A 37 8.73 -2.08 -5.64
C ALA A 37 8.63 -3.51 -5.08
N ILE A 38 7.53 -3.85 -4.41
CA ILE A 38 7.25 -5.22 -3.95
C ILE A 38 6.91 -6.13 -5.12
N ILE A 39 6.04 -5.69 -6.03
CA ILE A 39 5.64 -6.46 -7.22
C ILE A 39 6.87 -6.86 -8.03
N ILE A 40 7.74 -5.91 -8.40
CA ILE A 40 8.95 -6.19 -9.20
C ILE A 40 9.83 -7.26 -8.54
N LYS A 41 9.96 -7.19 -7.21
CA LYS A 41 10.76 -8.15 -6.45
C LYS A 41 10.12 -9.53 -6.42
N GLU A 42 8.80 -9.60 -6.32
CA GLU A 42 8.07 -10.85 -6.25
C GLU A 42 7.98 -11.54 -7.61
N THR A 43 7.86 -10.80 -8.71
CA THR A 43 7.84 -11.38 -10.07
C THR A 43 9.14 -12.11 -10.42
N GLN A 44 10.24 -11.83 -9.72
CA GLN A 44 11.52 -12.55 -9.89
C GLN A 44 11.54 -13.92 -9.20
N LYS A 45 10.59 -14.21 -8.31
CA LYS A 45 10.54 -15.42 -7.46
C LYS A 45 9.35 -16.35 -7.79
N ASP A 46 8.72 -16.18 -8.96
CA ASP A 46 7.42 -16.73 -9.39
C ASP A 46 6.18 -15.95 -8.92
N VAL A 47 5.12 -16.04 -9.73
CA VAL A 47 3.82 -15.42 -9.43
C VAL A 47 3.23 -16.07 -8.19
N ASN A 48 3.00 -15.26 -7.16
CA ASN A 48 2.39 -15.72 -5.92
C ASN A 48 1.32 -14.75 -5.40
N LEU A 49 0.58 -15.22 -4.39
CA LEU A 49 -0.55 -14.48 -3.81
C LEU A 49 -0.15 -13.11 -3.24
N ILE A 50 1.09 -12.96 -2.76
CA ILE A 50 1.60 -11.68 -2.25
C ILE A 50 1.73 -10.68 -3.40
N GLY A 51 2.37 -11.07 -4.50
CA GLY A 51 2.50 -10.22 -5.69
C GLY A 51 1.14 -9.78 -6.23
N ILE A 52 0.18 -10.70 -6.31
CA ILE A 52 -1.20 -10.40 -6.74
C ILE A 52 -1.89 -9.41 -5.79
N ALA A 53 -1.75 -9.59 -4.48
CA ALA A 53 -2.32 -8.67 -3.49
C ALA A 53 -1.74 -7.24 -3.66
N PHE A 54 -0.43 -7.12 -3.88
CA PHE A 54 0.20 -5.82 -4.11
C PHE A 54 -0.16 -5.20 -5.47
N ILE A 55 -0.45 -5.99 -6.51
CA ILE A 55 -1.05 -5.47 -7.76
C ILE A 55 -2.41 -4.82 -7.45
N GLY A 56 -3.25 -5.47 -6.65
CA GLY A 56 -4.52 -4.88 -6.19
C GLY A 56 -4.33 -3.56 -5.46
N ILE A 57 -3.37 -3.48 -4.53
CA ILE A 57 -3.01 -2.23 -3.83
C ILE A 57 -2.55 -1.16 -4.82
N ALA A 58 -1.67 -1.50 -5.76
CA ALA A 58 -1.14 -0.55 -6.74
C ALA A 58 -2.27 0.06 -7.61
N ILE A 59 -3.28 -0.73 -7.96
CA ILE A 59 -4.48 -0.28 -8.69
C ILE A 59 -5.34 0.62 -7.81
N LEU A 60 -5.66 0.20 -6.58
CA LEU A 60 -6.50 0.96 -5.66
C LEU A 60 -5.93 2.34 -5.34
N PHE A 61 -4.61 2.42 -5.13
CA PHE A 61 -3.92 3.65 -4.75
C PHE A 61 -3.34 4.42 -5.95
N ASN A 62 -3.61 4.01 -7.19
CA ASN A 62 -3.02 4.65 -8.36
C ASN A 62 -3.36 6.17 -8.42
N PRO A 63 -2.35 7.07 -8.42
CA PRO A 63 -2.60 8.51 -8.47
C PRO A 63 -3.04 9.01 -9.86
N ILE A 64 -2.75 8.25 -10.93
CA ILE A 64 -3.05 8.65 -12.31
C ILE A 64 -4.54 8.44 -12.62
N ILE A 65 -5.10 7.32 -12.15
CA ILE A 65 -6.52 6.98 -12.33
C ILE A 65 -7.11 6.81 -10.94
N PRO A 66 -7.51 7.93 -10.28
CA PRO A 66 -7.96 7.86 -8.91
C PRO A 66 -9.36 7.24 -8.82
N ILE A 67 -9.47 6.13 -8.09
CA ILE A 67 -10.77 5.59 -7.66
C ILE A 67 -11.29 6.48 -6.53
N HIS A 68 -12.59 6.80 -6.53
CA HIS A 68 -13.23 7.57 -5.47
C HIS A 68 -14.44 6.79 -4.93
N PHE A 69 -14.31 6.27 -3.71
CA PHE A 69 -15.47 5.84 -2.93
C PHE A 69 -16.10 7.05 -2.23
N PHE A 70 -17.43 7.12 -2.22
CA PHE A 70 -18.19 8.18 -1.54
C PHE A 70 -18.05 8.11 -0.01
N GLU A 71 -17.85 6.92 0.55
CA GLU A 71 -17.75 6.71 1.98
C GLU A 71 -16.29 6.65 2.47
N LYS A 72 -15.95 7.53 3.42
CA LYS A 72 -14.61 7.56 4.04
C LYS A 72 -14.29 6.27 4.82
N SER A 73 -15.29 5.63 5.41
CA SER A 73 -15.16 4.36 6.15
C SER A 73 -14.54 3.24 5.30
N ILE A 74 -14.88 3.20 4.01
CA ILE A 74 -14.34 2.24 3.04
C ILE A 74 -12.84 2.48 2.87
N TRP A 75 -12.42 3.74 2.69
CA TRP A 75 -11.01 4.10 2.57
C TRP A 75 -10.21 3.76 3.82
N ILE A 76 -10.73 4.06 5.02
CA ILE A 76 -10.08 3.69 6.28
C ILE A 76 -9.83 2.17 6.34
N SER A 77 -10.80 1.36 5.93
CA SER A 77 -10.66 -0.10 5.91
C SER A 77 -9.59 -0.55 4.91
N ILE A 78 -9.56 0.06 3.72
CA ILE A 78 -8.55 -0.22 2.68
C ILE A 78 -7.14 0.20 3.14
N ASP A 79 -7.01 1.36 3.80
CA ASP A 79 -5.75 1.90 4.31
C ASP A 79 -5.18 0.98 5.40
N ILE A 80 -6.01 0.55 6.35
CA ILE A 80 -5.62 -0.40 7.41
C ILE A 80 -5.19 -1.74 6.80
N PHE A 81 -5.97 -2.28 5.84
CA PHE A 81 -5.65 -3.53 5.18
C PHE A 81 -4.31 -3.45 4.43
N SER A 82 -4.09 -2.35 3.72
CA SER A 82 -2.84 -2.08 3.01
C SER A 82 -1.66 -1.99 3.98
N ALA A 83 -1.83 -1.27 5.10
CA ALA A 83 -0.80 -1.17 6.14
C ALA A 83 -0.41 -2.54 6.70
N ILE A 84 -1.40 -3.39 7.02
CA ILE A 84 -1.16 -4.76 7.51
C ILE A 84 -0.37 -5.58 6.49
N LEU A 85 -0.74 -5.54 5.21
CA LEU A 85 -0.02 -6.26 4.16
C LEU A 85 1.44 -5.79 4.02
N PHE A 86 1.68 -4.48 4.05
CA PHE A 86 3.04 -3.95 4.08
C PHE A 86 3.82 -4.43 5.30
N LEU A 87 3.23 -4.42 6.51
CA LEU A 87 3.88 -4.91 7.72
C LEU A 87 4.23 -6.40 7.61
N ILE A 88 3.28 -7.25 7.22
CA ILE A 88 3.49 -8.69 7.05
C ILE A 88 4.63 -8.95 6.07
N TYR A 89 4.62 -8.29 4.90
CA TYR A 89 5.68 -8.45 3.92
C TYR A 89 7.04 -7.97 4.45
N GLY A 90 7.08 -6.79 5.07
CA GLY A 90 8.29 -6.20 5.62
C GLY A 90 8.96 -7.06 6.70
N PHE A 91 8.17 -7.72 7.56
CA PHE A 91 8.68 -8.63 8.58
C PHE A 91 9.04 -10.01 8.02
N LYS A 92 8.27 -10.56 7.07
CA LYS A 92 8.57 -11.84 6.43
C LYS A 92 9.91 -11.79 5.68
N GLU A 93 10.14 -10.74 4.91
CA GLU A 93 11.36 -10.59 4.10
C GLU A 93 12.62 -10.36 4.95
N THR A 94 12.49 -10.01 6.24
CA THR A 94 13.66 -9.90 7.12
C THR A 94 14.15 -11.26 7.61
N LYS A 95 13.29 -12.28 7.56
CA LYS A 95 13.60 -13.63 8.07
C LYS A 95 14.15 -14.58 6.98
N ASN A 96 14.01 -14.21 5.71
CA ASN A 96 14.61 -14.90 4.56
C ASN A 96 15.93 -14.24 4.16
#